data_AF-A0A2H5V1T7-F1
#
_entry.id   AF-A0A2H5V1T7-F1
#
_cell.length_a   1.000
_cell.length_b   1.000
_cell.length_c   1.000
_cell.angle_alpha   90.00
_cell.angle_beta   90.00
_cell.angle_gamma   90.00
#
_symmetry.space_group_name_H-M   'P 1'
#
loop_
_entity.id
_entity.type
_entity.pdbx_description
1 polymer ?
#
loop_
_entity_poly.entity_id
_entity_poly.type
_entity_poly.pdbx_seq_one_letter_code
_entity_poly.pdbx_strand_id
1 'polypeptide(L)'
;MLPTLLAVGLLVQIVMGESGLAARVLREIHAAIGLAGLVLTAYALWASRGRRASLSYLAVLLILVLVQAILGLILFGLFRVDLGLFELVETIHRYNAYLMLVVGLVGGIVVAMVRRRAGSADAVAKGG
;
A
#
# COMPACT_ATOMS: atom_id res chain seq x y z
N MET A 1 -2.92 0.34 15.15
CA MET A 1 -3.06 -0.99 14.53
C MET A 1 -3.19 -0.91 13.01
N LEU A 2 -4.08 -0.09 12.45
CA LEU A 2 -4.28 0.00 10.98
C LEU A 2 -3.00 0.21 10.13
N PRO A 3 -2.06 1.13 10.47
CA PRO A 3 -0.82 1.29 9.69
C PRO A 3 0.08 0.04 9.74
N THR A 4 0.12 -0.64 10.87
CA THR A 4 0.87 -1.89 11.05
C THR A 4 0.28 -3.00 10.19
N LEU A 5 -1.05 -3.12 10.15
CA LEU A 5 -1.74 -4.10 9.32
C LEU A 5 -1.49 -3.87 7.82
N LEU A 6 -1.52 -2.60 7.38
CA LEU A 6 -1.18 -2.24 6.00
C LEU A 6 0.27 -2.59 5.65
N ALA A 7 1.22 -2.28 6.54
CA ALA A 7 2.63 -2.61 6.33
C ALA A 7 2.88 -4.12 6.28
N VAL A 8 2.32 -4.87 7.23
CA VAL A 8 2.44 -6.34 7.25
C VAL A 8 1.79 -6.95 6.01
N GLY A 9 0.59 -6.51 5.65
CA GLY A 9 -0.11 -6.97 4.46
C GLY A 9 0.72 -6.74 3.20
N LEU A 10 1.30 -5.54 3.03
CA LEU A 10 2.18 -5.23 1.90
C LEU A 10 3.42 -6.13 1.86
N LEU A 11 4.08 -6.36 2.99
CA LEU A 11 5.26 -7.23 3.07
C LEU A 11 4.93 -8.68 2.72
N VAL A 12 3.83 -9.21 3.27
CA VAL A 12 3.34 -10.56 2.94
C VAL A 12 3.08 -10.67 1.44
N GLN A 13 2.47 -9.67 0.82
CA GLN A 13 2.19 -9.67 -0.61
C GLN A 13 3.46 -9.69 -1.46
N ILE A 14 4.45 -8.87 -1.11
CA ILE A 14 5.74 -8.85 -1.81
C ILE A 14 6.42 -10.22 -1.68
N VAL A 15 6.50 -10.78 -0.48
CA VAL A 15 7.11 -12.09 -0.26
C VAL A 15 6.39 -13.20 -1.02
N MET A 16 5.05 -13.20 -1.04
CA MET A 16 4.25 -14.17 -1.79
C MET A 16 4.42 -14.04 -3.30
N GLY A 17 4.57 -12.81 -3.81
CA GLY A 17 4.86 -12.53 -5.22
C GLY A 17 6.25 -13.03 -5.63
N GLU A 18 7.29 -12.64 -4.89
CA GLU A 18 8.68 -12.97 -5.20
C GLU A 18 9.00 -14.46 -5.09
N SER A 19 8.37 -15.16 -4.14
CA SER A 19 8.56 -16.61 -3.97
C SER A 19 7.85 -17.45 -5.05
N GLY A 20 7.10 -16.82 -5.96
CA GLY A 20 6.29 -17.52 -6.96
C GLY A 20 5.08 -18.26 -6.36
N LEU A 21 4.81 -18.12 -5.06
CA LEU A 21 3.66 -18.73 -4.40
C LEU A 21 2.34 -18.14 -4.92
N ALA A 22 2.33 -16.85 -5.23
CA ALA A 22 1.18 -16.15 -5.81
C ALA A 22 0.78 -16.69 -7.20
N ALA A 23 1.73 -17.17 -8.00
CA ALA A 23 1.44 -17.76 -9.31
C ALA A 23 0.95 -19.21 -9.24
N ARG A 24 1.12 -19.87 -8.09
CA ARG A 24 0.84 -21.30 -7.89
C ARG A 24 -0.30 -21.52 -6.92
N VAL A 25 0.04 -21.82 -5.66
CA VAL A 25 -0.89 -22.36 -4.65
C VAL A 25 -1.67 -21.26 -3.95
N LEU A 26 -1.11 -20.05 -3.84
CA LEU A 26 -1.66 -18.98 -3.02
C LEU A 26 -2.26 -17.83 -3.84
N ARG A 27 -2.62 -18.07 -5.11
CA ARG A 27 -3.11 -17.01 -6.02
C ARG A 27 -4.33 -16.27 -5.48
N GLU A 28 -5.33 -17.01 -5.02
CA GLU A 28 -6.58 -16.42 -4.50
C GLU A 28 -6.35 -15.66 -3.19
N ILE A 29 -5.52 -16.21 -2.31
CA ILE A 29 -5.14 -15.56 -1.05
C ILE A 29 -4.36 -14.27 -1.33
N HIS A 30 -3.42 -14.30 -2.28
CA HIS A 30 -2.68 -13.13 -2.73
C HIS A 30 -3.64 -12.05 -3.27
N ALA A 31 -4.59 -12.42 -4.14
CA ALA A 31 -5.57 -11.47 -4.66
C ALA A 31 -6.45 -10.88 -3.53
N ALA A 32 -6.92 -11.72 -2.60
CA ALA A 32 -7.76 -11.30 -1.48
C ALA A 32 -7.04 -10.32 -0.53
N ILE A 33 -5.79 -10.60 -0.16
CA ILE A 33 -4.98 -9.68 0.67
C ILE A 33 -4.78 -8.35 -0.05
N GLY A 34 -4.58 -8.38 -1.37
CA GLY A 34 -4.38 -7.17 -2.19
C GLY A 34 -5.61 -6.28 -2.19
N LEU A 35 -6.79 -6.87 -2.40
CA LEU A 35 -8.07 -6.18 -2.33
C LEU A 35 -8.38 -5.66 -0.92
N ALA A 36 -8.06 -6.43 0.13
CA ALA A 36 -8.17 -5.95 1.51
C ALA A 36 -7.27 -4.74 1.75
N GLY A 37 -6.04 -4.74 1.22
CA GLY A 37 -5.12 -3.62 1.27
C GLY A 37 -5.68 -2.33 0.63
N LEU A 38 -6.43 -2.46 -0.47
CA LEU A 38 -7.13 -1.34 -1.09
C LEU A 38 -8.21 -0.77 -0.18
N VAL A 39 -9.09 -1.62 0.36
CA VAL A 39 -10.17 -1.21 1.27
C VAL A 39 -9.60 -0.52 2.51
N LEU A 40 -8.55 -1.10 3.11
CA LEU A 40 -7.90 -0.55 4.30
C LEU A 40 -7.23 0.79 4.01
N THR A 41 -6.60 0.97 2.85
CA THR A 41 -5.97 2.24 2.46
C THR A 41 -7.03 3.32 2.24
N ALA A 42 -8.13 2.99 1.56
CA ALA A 42 -9.25 3.91 1.35
C ALA A 42 -9.89 4.34 2.68
N TYR A 43 -10.11 3.38 3.59
CA TYR A 43 -10.59 3.66 4.94
C TYR A 43 -9.63 4.55 5.73
N ALA A 44 -8.31 4.28 5.65
CA ALA A 44 -7.30 5.09 6.32
C ALA A 44 -7.31 6.54 5.84
N LEU A 45 -7.50 6.76 4.54
CA LEU A 45 -7.61 8.08 3.93
C LEU A 45 -8.84 8.82 4.46
N TRP A 46 -10.02 8.18 4.44
CA TRP A 46 -11.26 8.74 4.98
C TRP A 46 -11.14 9.10 6.47
N ALA A 47 -10.55 8.20 7.27
CA ALA A 47 -10.31 8.41 8.69
C ALA A 47 -9.28 9.52 8.98
N SER A 48 -8.53 9.98 7.97
CA SER A 48 -7.51 11.01 8.08
C SER A 48 -7.94 12.37 7.53
N ARG A 49 -9.23 12.58 7.24
CA ARG A 49 -9.81 13.84 6.73
C ARG A 49 -9.45 15.12 7.50
N GLY A 50 -9.10 15.03 8.79
CA GLY A 50 -8.65 16.17 9.61
C GLY A 50 -7.13 16.40 9.63
N ARG A 51 -6.32 15.55 8.98
CA ARG A 51 -4.85 15.56 9.08
C ARG A 51 -4.22 15.73 7.71
N ARG A 52 -3.96 16.98 7.28
CA ARG A 52 -3.45 17.32 5.94
C ARG A 52 -2.25 16.47 5.51
N ALA A 53 -1.22 16.34 6.36
CA ALA A 53 -0.03 15.55 6.05
C ALA A 53 -0.34 14.06 5.82
N SER A 54 -1.21 13.46 6.66
CA SER A 54 -1.64 12.07 6.48
C SER A 54 -2.50 11.91 5.23
N LEU A 55 -3.35 12.89 4.92
CA LEU A 55 -4.24 12.86 3.77
C LEU A 55 -3.47 12.89 2.45
N SER A 56 -2.50 13.79 2.28
CA SER A 56 -1.66 13.85 1.08
C SER A 56 -0.88 12.56 0.87
N TYR A 57 -0.25 12.03 1.93
CA TYR A 57 0.47 10.76 1.88
C TYR A 57 -0.45 9.59 1.48
N LEU A 58 -1.60 9.46 2.15
CA LEU A 58 -2.54 8.37 1.90
C LEU A 58 -3.21 8.49 0.52
N ALA A 59 -3.37 9.70 -0.02
CA ALA A 59 -3.88 9.91 -1.37
C ALA A 59 -2.90 9.37 -2.43
N VAL A 60 -1.61 9.69 -2.30
CA VAL A 60 -0.56 9.15 -3.16
C VAL A 60 -0.49 7.62 -3.03
N LEU A 61 -0.50 7.11 -1.79
CA LEU A 61 -0.47 5.67 -1.55
C LEU A 61 -1.70 4.97 -2.15
N LEU A 62 -2.89 5.55 -2.04
CA LEU A 62 -4.12 5.00 -2.60
C LEU A 62 -4.03 4.85 -4.13
N ILE A 63 -3.44 5.82 -4.83
CA ILE A 63 -3.23 5.73 -6.28
C ILE A 63 -2.34 4.54 -6.61
N LEU A 64 -1.23 4.36 -5.89
CA LEU A 64 -0.33 3.22 -6.12
C LEU A 64 -1.00 1.88 -5.82
N VAL A 65 -1.81 1.81 -4.76
CA VAL A 65 -2.57 0.60 -4.40
C VAL A 65 -3.63 0.29 -5.46
N LEU A 66 -4.31 1.31 -6.01
CA LEU A 66 -5.25 1.14 -7.11
C LEU A 66 -4.56 0.60 -8.37
N VAL A 67 -3.42 1.18 -8.75
CA VAL A 67 -2.60 0.67 -9.86
C VAL A 67 -2.20 -0.79 -9.60
N GLN A 68 -1.74 -1.12 -8.39
CA GLN A 68 -1.37 -2.49 -8.01
C GLN A 68 -2.54 -3.46 -8.15
N ALA A 69 -3.73 -3.06 -7.68
CA ALA A 69 -4.93 -3.88 -7.76
C ALA A 69 -5.35 -4.11 -9.22
N ILE A 70 -5.33 -3.08 -10.06
CA ILE A 70 -5.65 -3.20 -11.49
C ILE A 70 -4.68 -4.17 -12.17
N LEU A 71 -3.38 -3.98 -12.00
CA LEU A 71 -2.35 -4.86 -12.57
C LEU A 71 -2.52 -6.31 -12.05
N GLY A 72 -2.80 -6.47 -10.76
CA GLY A 72 -3.05 -7.78 -10.15
C GLY A 72 -4.28 -8.47 -10.72
N LEU A 73 -5.37 -7.74 -10.98
CA LEU A 73 -6.58 -8.29 -11.61
C LEU A 73 -6.34 -8.69 -13.07
N ILE A 74 -5.52 -7.94 -13.81
CA ILE A 74 -5.08 -8.33 -15.16
C ILE A 74 -4.31 -9.65 -15.09
N LEU A 75 -3.32 -9.77 -14.20
CA LEU A 75 -2.53 -10.99 -14.00
C LEU A 75 -3.34 -12.17 -13.46
N PHE A 76 -4.41 -11.89 -12.71
CA PHE A 76 -5.36 -12.89 -12.25
C PHE A 76 -6.20 -13.50 -13.40
N GLY A 77 -6.18 -12.86 -14.59
CA GLY A 77 -6.91 -13.31 -15.78
C GLY A 77 -8.30 -12.72 -15.91
N LEU A 78 -8.62 -11.64 -15.18
CA LEU A 78 -9.90 -10.95 -15.31
C LEU A 78 -10.03 -10.21 -16.65
N PHE A 79 -8.89 -9.86 -17.25
CA PHE A 79 -8.79 -9.23 -18.56
C PHE A 79 -7.91 -10.08 -19.46
N ARG A 80 -8.34 -10.30 -20.72
CA ARG A 80 -7.51 -11.00 -21.71
C ARG A 80 -6.42 -10.06 -22.21
N VAL A 81 -5.16 -10.48 -22.06
CA VAL A 81 -3.98 -9.77 -22.57
C VAL A 81 -3.08 -10.77 -23.29
N ASP A 82 -2.44 -10.34 -24.37
CA ASP A 82 -1.50 -11.17 -25.12
C ASP A 82 -0.23 -11.45 -24.29
N LEU A 83 0.48 -12.54 -24.61
CA LEU A 83 1.66 -12.99 -23.85
C LEU A 83 2.74 -11.91 -23.66
N GLY A 84 3.03 -11.13 -24.71
CA GLY A 84 4.02 -10.03 -24.60
C GLY A 84 3.57 -8.89 -23.68
N LEU A 85 2.27 -8.63 -23.59
CA LEU A 85 1.71 -7.66 -22.63
C LEU A 85 1.68 -8.23 -21.21
N PHE A 86 1.52 -9.54 -21.06
CA PHE A 86 1.52 -10.20 -19.76
C PHE A 86 2.86 -10.01 -19.02
N GLU A 87 4.00 -10.25 -19.67
CA GLU A 87 5.33 -10.06 -19.06
C GLU A 87 5.59 -8.61 -18.67
N LEU A 88 5.14 -7.67 -19.50
CA LEU A 88 5.24 -6.24 -19.20
C LEU A 88 4.37 -5.88 -17.97
N VAL A 89 3.13 -6.36 -17.92
CA VAL A 89 2.22 -6.12 -16.78
C VAL A 89 2.80 -6.73 -15.50
N GLU A 90 3.35 -7.93 -15.55
CA GLU A 90 4.00 -8.58 -14.40
C GLU A 90 5.19 -7.75 -13.90
N THR A 91 6.00 -7.25 -14.82
CA THR A 91 7.15 -6.41 -14.51
C THR A 91 6.72 -5.10 -13.85
N ILE A 92 5.72 -4.41 -14.41
CA ILE A 92 5.17 -3.17 -13.83
C ILE A 92 4.52 -3.45 -12.48
N HIS A 93 3.80 -4.57 -12.32
CA HIS A 93 3.18 -4.99 -11.06
C HIS A 93 4.22 -5.18 -9.95
N ARG A 94 5.37 -5.78 -10.27
CA ARG A 94 6.50 -5.92 -9.34
C ARG A 94 7.10 -4.58 -8.96
N TYR A 95 7.43 -3.74 -9.94
CA TYR A 95 8.03 -2.43 -9.67
C TYR A 95 7.10 -1.51 -8.87
N ASN A 96 5.80 -1.55 -9.15
CA ASN A 96 4.82 -0.78 -8.39
C ASN A 96 4.72 -1.29 -6.93
N ALA A 97 4.85 -2.60 -6.68
CA ALA A 97 4.91 -3.13 -5.31
C ALA A 97 6.13 -2.59 -4.53
N TYR A 98 7.31 -2.53 -5.16
CA TYR A 98 8.50 -1.95 -4.55
C TYR A 98 8.37 -0.45 -4.32
N LEU A 99 7.77 0.27 -5.27
CA LEU A 99 7.48 1.69 -5.11
C LEU A 99 6.53 1.93 -3.94
N MET A 100 5.48 1.12 -3.80
CA MET A 100 4.57 1.15 -2.65
C MET A 100 5.30 0.90 -1.33
N LEU A 101 6.26 -0.02 -1.30
CA LEU A 101 7.07 -0.28 -0.11
C LEU A 101 7.89 0.95 0.27
N VAL A 102 8.57 1.57 -0.69
CA VAL A 102 9.38 2.78 -0.46
C VAL A 102 8.51 3.95 -0.01
N VAL A 103 7.42 4.24 -0.74
CA VAL A 103 6.48 5.31 -0.40
C VAL A 103 5.85 5.07 0.96
N GLY A 104 5.46 3.82 1.25
CA GLY A 104 4.90 3.42 2.53
C GLY A 104 5.85 3.64 3.70
N LEU A 105 7.12 3.25 3.54
CA LEU A 105 8.16 3.43 4.54
C LEU A 105 8.48 4.91 4.77
N VAL A 106 8.82 5.63 3.70
CA VAL A 106 9.21 7.04 3.77
C VAL A 106 8.06 7.90 4.28
N GLY A 107 6.87 7.76 3.70
CA GLY A 107 5.68 8.49 4.12
C GLY A 107 5.27 8.17 5.57
N GLY A 108 5.38 6.90 5.97
CA GLY A 108 5.15 6.48 7.35
C GLY A 108 6.09 7.14 8.35
N ILE A 109 7.40 7.19 8.04
CA ILE A 109 8.41 7.87 8.86
C ILE A 109 8.12 9.37 8.97
N VAL A 110 7.88 10.04 7.84
CA VAL A 110 7.61 11.48 7.80
C VAL A 110 6.35 11.83 8.62
N VAL A 111 5.25 11.09 8.43
CA VAL A 111 4.02 11.31 9.21
C VAL A 111 4.26 11.07 10.70
N ALA A 112 5.03 10.04 11.08
CA ALA A 112 5.37 9.78 12.48
C ALA A 112 6.18 10.93 13.10
N MET A 113 7.18 11.45 12.37
CA MET A 113 7.99 12.58 12.81
C MET A 113 7.16 13.85 13.01
N VAL A 114 6.28 14.17 12.05
CA VAL A 114 5.38 15.35 12.15
C VAL A 114 4.45 15.25 13.36
N ARG A 115 3.89 14.06 13.63
CA ARG A 115 3.01 13.85 14.79
C ARG A 115 3.75 13.97 16.12
N ARG A 116 4.99 13.46 16.20
CA ARG A 116 5.83 13.61 17.40
C ARG A 116 6.13 15.08 17.70
N ARG A 117 6.50 15.85 16.67
CA ARG A 117 6.78 17.29 16.82
C ARG A 117 5.57 18.08 17.31
N ALA A 118 4.38 17.81 16.75
CA ALA A 118 3.14 18.45 17.18
C ALA A 118 2.81 18.13 18.65
N GLY A 119 2.91 16.86 19.05
CA GLY A 119 2.65 16.46 20.44
C GLY A 119 3.65 17.04 21.45
N SER A 120 4.93 17.18 21.07
CA SER A 120 5.93 17.83 21.92
C SER A 120 5.66 19.32 22.09
N ALA A 121 5.20 20.02 21.04
CA ALA A 121 4.85 21.45 21.12
C ALA A 121 3.64 21.69 22.04
N ASP A 122 2.60 20.85 21.94
CA ASP A 122 1.40 20.94 22.78
C ASP A 122 1.69 20.66 24.27
N ALA A 123 2.65 19.78 24.56
CA ALA A 123 3.08 19.47 25.94
C ALA A 123 3.80 20.66 26.58
N VAL A 124 4.66 21.36 25.82
CA VAL A 124 5.35 22.57 26.29
C VAL A 124 4.34 23.70 26.55
N ALA A 125 3.34 23.88 25.68
CA ALA A 125 2.34 24.94 25.82
C ALA A 125 1.37 24.76 27.02
N LYS A 126 1.27 23.55 27.58
CA LYS A 126 0.37 23.23 28.71
C LYS A 126 1.08 23.12 30.07
N GLY A 127 2.41 23.16 30.09
CA GLY A 127 3.24 22.94 31.28
C GLY A 127 4.22 24.06 31.59
N GLY A 128 4.08 25.22 30.94
CA GLY A 128 4.86 26.45 31.18
C GLY A 128 4.00 27.59 31.70
#